data_AF-A0A4Q3VY88-F1
#
_entry.id   AF-A0A4Q3VY88-F1
#
_cell.length_a   1.000
_cell.length_b   1.000
_cell.length_c   1.000
_cell.angle_alpha   90.00
_cell.angle_beta   90.00
_cell.angle_gamma   90.00
#
_symmetry.space_group_name_H-M   'P 1'
#
loop_
_entity.id
_entity.type
_entity.pdbx_description
1 polymer ?
#
loop_
_entity_poly.entity_id
_entity_poly.type
_entity_poly.pdbx_seq_one_letter_code
_entity_poly.pdbx_strand_id
1 'polypeptide(L)' 'MERFNSEGIRRDELLLALKTLRTVQIARRFDTCMLCRRHRVNEAGLCDVCYSQLEGEEARLAEKWLSGIGP' A
#
# COMPACT_ATOMS: atom_id res chain seq x y z
N MET A 1 7.12 -10.77 -11.08
CA MET A 1 5.85 -11.33 -10.54
C MET A 1 4.88 -10.17 -10.41
N GLU A 2 3.79 -10.17 -11.19
CA GLU A 2 2.91 -9.00 -11.37
C GLU A 2 1.89 -8.82 -10.23
N ARG A 3 1.55 -9.92 -9.53
CA ARG A 3 0.67 -9.94 -8.35
C ARG A 3 1.31 -10.76 -7.23
N PHE A 4 1.27 -10.22 -6.00
CA PHE A 4 1.67 -10.95 -4.79
C PHE A 4 0.54 -11.84 -4.24
N ASN A 5 -0.71 -11.52 -4.55
CA ASN A 5 -1.91 -12.28 -4.23
C ASN A 5 -2.94 -12.05 -5.36
N SER A 6 -3.71 -13.07 -5.74
CA SER A 6 -4.75 -12.95 -6.77
C SER A 6 -5.85 -11.94 -6.43
N GLU A 7 -6.12 -11.73 -5.14
CA GLU A 7 -7.07 -10.75 -4.60
C GLU A 7 -6.44 -9.40 -4.24
N GLY A 8 -5.11 -9.31 -4.26
CA GLY A 8 -4.39 -8.05 -4.11
C GLY A 8 -4.34 -7.25 -5.42
N ILE A 9 -4.08 -5.95 -5.32
CA ILE A 9 -3.77 -5.14 -6.51
C ILE A 9 -2.46 -5.60 -7.13
N ARG A 10 -2.26 -5.28 -8.40
CA ARG A 10 -1.00 -5.57 -9.08
C ARG A 10 0.10 -4.65 -8.55
N ARG A 11 1.35 -5.11 -8.65
CA ARG A 11 2.51 -4.35 -8.16
C ARG A 11 2.68 -3.03 -8.92
N ASP A 12 2.43 -3.03 -10.22
CA ASP A 12 2.49 -1.84 -11.10
C ASP A 12 1.35 -0.85 -10.87
N GLU A 13 0.27 -1.27 -10.23
CA GLU A 13 -0.84 -0.39 -9.83
C GLU A 13 -0.60 0.30 -8.49
N LEU A 14 0.44 -0.09 -7.73
CA LEU A 14 0.61 0.43 -6.37
C LEU A 14 0.78 1.94 -6.35
N LEU A 15 1.57 2.51 -7.27
CA LEU A 15 1.81 3.94 -7.31
C LEU A 15 0.50 4.73 -7.44
N LEU A 16 -0.41 4.26 -8.31
CA LEU A 16 -1.73 4.85 -8.48
C LEU A 16 -2.62 4.63 -7.25
N ALA A 17 -2.56 3.44 -6.64
CA ALA A 17 -3.28 3.13 -5.43
C ALA A 17 -2.88 4.03 -4.25
N LEU A 18 -1.58 4.29 -4.06
CA LEU A 18 -1.05 5.19 -3.04
C LEU A 18 -1.49 6.65 -3.27
N LYS A 19 -1.70 7.07 -4.52
CA LYS A 19 -2.28 8.39 -4.85
C LYS A 19 -3.79 8.47 -4.62
N THR A 20 -4.45 7.34 -4.43
CA THR A 20 -5.90 7.26 -4.29
C THR A 20 -6.29 7.10 -2.82
N LEU A 21 -6.72 8.21 -2.20
CA LEU A 21 -7.14 8.28 -0.79
C LEU A 21 -8.08 7.13 -0.39
N ARG A 22 -9.09 6.87 -1.22
CA ARG A 22 -10.09 5.82 -0.96
C ARG A 22 -9.47 4.43 -0.86
N THR A 23 -8.49 4.11 -1.70
CA THR A 23 -7.86 2.79 -1.75
C THR A 23 -7.08 2.52 -0.48
N VAL A 24 -6.24 3.48 -0.06
CA VAL A 24 -5.47 3.40 1.19
C VAL A 24 -6.40 3.32 2.41
N GLN A 25 -7.46 4.14 2.45
CA GLN A 25 -8.43 4.11 3.54
C GLN A 25 -9.16 2.77 3.64
N ILE A 26 -9.54 2.16 2.52
CA ILE A 26 -10.17 0.84 2.50
C ILE A 26 -9.20 -0.21 3.05
N ALA A 27 -7.96 -0.22 2.59
CA ALA A 27 -6.94 -1.16 3.05
C ALA A 27 -6.72 -1.06 4.57
N ARG A 28 -6.64 0.16 5.09
CA ARG A 28 -6.53 0.43 6.55
C ARG A 28 -7.78 0.01 7.31
N ARG A 29 -8.97 0.35 6.80
CA ARG A 29 -10.24 0.03 7.46
C ARG A 29 -10.44 -1.47 7.63
N PHE A 30 -10.03 -2.25 6.64
CA PHE A 30 -10.10 -3.71 6.68
C PHE A 30 -8.84 -4.36 7.26
N ASP A 31 -7.87 -3.57 7.72
CA ASP A 31 -6.54 -4.02 8.15
C ASP A 31 -5.96 -5.09 7.21
N THR A 32 -5.89 -4.78 5.92
CA THR A 32 -5.50 -5.76 4.91
C THR A 32 -4.65 -5.13 3.82
N CYS A 33 -3.45 -5.67 3.60
CA CYS A 33 -2.45 -5.16 2.67
C CYS A 33 -3.00 -5.11 1.24
N MET A 34 -2.82 -3.98 0.57
CA MET A 34 -3.28 -3.79 -0.81
C MET A 34 -2.67 -4.82 -1.77
N LEU A 35 -1.39 -5.19 -1.58
CA LEU A 35 -0.65 -6.06 -2.51
C LEU A 35 -0.84 -7.55 -2.24
N CYS A 36 -0.72 -7.97 -0.97
CA CYS A 36 -0.63 -9.39 -0.63
C CYS A 36 -1.77 -9.89 0.26
N ARG A 37 -2.67 -8.99 0.69
CA ARG A 37 -3.78 -9.26 1.60
C ARG A 37 -3.39 -9.77 2.99
N ARG A 38 -2.13 -9.64 3.42
CA ARG A 38 -1.74 -9.87 4.82
C ARG A 38 -2.35 -8.79 5.72
N HIS A 39 -2.69 -9.19 6.94
CA HIS A 39 -3.15 -8.27 8.00
C HIS A 39 -2.00 -7.45 8.60
N ARG A 40 -2.33 -6.52 9.50
CA ARG A 40 -1.41 -5.59 10.17
C ARG A 40 -0.74 -4.63 9.20
N VAL A 41 -1.54 -3.76 8.60
CA VAL A 41 -1.05 -2.72 7.68
C VAL A 41 -0.66 -1.44 8.40
N ASN A 42 0.28 -0.71 7.83
CA ASN A 42 0.62 0.65 8.22
C ASN A 42 -0.37 1.69 7.64
N GLU A 43 -0.09 2.97 7.87
CA GLU A 43 -0.87 4.11 7.42
C GLU A 43 -0.94 4.27 5.90
N ALA A 44 -0.05 3.59 5.16
CA ALA A 44 -0.09 3.51 3.70
C ALA A 44 -0.89 2.29 3.20
N GLY A 45 -1.48 1.48 4.09
CA GLY A 45 -2.26 0.29 3.70
C GLY A 45 -1.42 -0.90 3.26
N LEU A 46 -0.16 -0.97 3.71
CA LEU A 46 0.79 -2.03 3.38
C LEU A 46 1.27 -2.75 4.63
N CYS A 47 1.48 -4.07 4.55
CA CYS A 47 2.16 -4.80 5.62
C CYS A 47 3.67 -4.51 5.61
N ASP A 48 4.35 -4.85 6.70
CA ASP A 48 5.81 -4.72 6.87
C ASP A 48 6.63 -5.22 5.67
N VAL A 49 6.34 -6.43 5.17
CA VAL A 49 7.05 -7.07 4.06
C VAL A 49 6.85 -6.35 2.73
N CYS A 50 5.64 -5.88 2.43
CA CYS A 50 5.38 -5.15 1.19
C CYS A 50 5.93 -3.73 1.25
N TYR A 51 5.90 -3.12 2.44
CA TYR A 51 6.47 -1.80 2.67
C TYR A 51 8.00 -1.79 2.53
N SER A 52 8.70 -2.83 3.01
CA SER A 52 10.16 -2.92 2.91
C SER A 52 10.68 -3.10 1.47
N GLN A 53 9.79 -3.39 0.51
CA GLN A 53 10.11 -3.57 -0.91
C GLN A 53 9.78 -2.34 -1.76
N LEU A 54 9.39 -1.23 -1.14
CA LEU A 54 9.11 0.01 -1.85
C LEU A 54 10.40 0.69 -2.29
N GLU A 55 10.37 1.25 -3.49
CA GLU A 55 11.49 2.01 -4.06
C GLU A 55 10.96 3.29 -4.73
N GLY A 56 11.86 4.26 -4.93
CA GLY A 56 11.58 5.46 -5.71
C GLY A 56 10.36 6.25 -5.24
N GLU A 57 9.43 6.51 -6.15
CA GLU A 57 8.24 7.33 -5.88
C GLU A 57 7.24 6.65 -4.94
N GLU A 58 7.15 5.32 -4.96
CA GLU A 58 6.24 4.58 -4.08
C GLU A 58 6.66 4.73 -2.61
N ALA A 59 7.96 4.62 -2.34
CA ALA A 59 8.51 4.80 -0.99
C ALA A 59 8.21 6.22 -0.47
N ARG A 60 8.46 7.24 -1.30
CA ARG A 60 8.17 8.64 -0.95
C ARG A 60 6.70 8.88 -0.63
N LEU A 61 5.78 8.32 -1.44
CA LEU A 61 4.34 8.47 -1.18
C LEU A 61 3.92 7.72 0.08
N ALA A 62 4.44 6.52 0.31
CA ALA A 62 4.15 5.77 1.52
C ALA A 62 4.66 6.51 2.78
N GLU A 63 5.84 7.11 2.74
CA GLU A 63 6.36 7.95 3.84
C GLU A 63 5.45 9.14 4.18
N LYS A 64 4.88 9.81 3.16
CA LYS A 64 3.90 10.87 3.40
C LYS A 64 2.64 10.36 4.11
N TRP A 65 2.17 9.17 3.74
CA TRP A 65 1.05 8.52 4.41
C TRP A 65 1.37 8.20 5.88
N LEU A 66 2.57 7.66 6.15
CA LEU A 66 3.05 7.41 7.52
C LEU A 66 3.16 8.69 8.35
N SER A 67 3.46 9.81 7.69
CA SER A 67 3.53 11.14 8.32
C SER A 67 2.15 11.80 8.50
N GLY A 68 1.06 11.13 8.11
CA GLY A 68 -0.31 11.64 8.21
C GLY A 68 -0.67 12.73 7.18
N ILE A 69 0.17 12.95 6.17
CA ILE A 69 -0.03 13.98 5.14
C ILE A 69 -1.00 13.49 4.05
N GLY A 70 -0.87 12.22 3.66
CA GLY A 70 -1.53 11.67 2.47
C GLY A 70 -0.71 11.89 1.18
N PRO A 71 -1.30 11.66 -0.01
CA PRO A 71 -0.57 11.69 -1.27
C PRO A 71 -0.07 13.09 -1.66
#